data_AF-A0A397AEF8-F1
#
_entry.id   AF-A0A397AEF8-F1
#
_cell.length_a   1.000
_cell.length_b   1.000
_cell.length_c   1.000
_cell.angle_alpha   90.00
_cell.angle_beta   90.00
_cell.angle_gamma   90.00
#
_symmetry.space_group_name_H-M   'P 1'
#
loop_
_entity.id
_entity.type
_entity.pdbx_description
1 polymer ?
#
loop_
_entity_poly.entity_id
_entity_poly.type
_entity_poly.pdbx_seq_one_letter_code
_entity_poly.pdbx_strand_id
1 'polypeptide(L)'
;VFKNRKDKLHLRVRYPLEGKFEEHFLPEVIHKRTVESFEGRDDFLVGRSVALTEDKDEAKAGAASFVLPGGGSGELVVLKMAEKYDRNDRKDADEVRIASSIVDYVIMDYVIMDYDARKRTYNVRDGSIHVQFHYAVGKITSGSRVYHKAPGTPVDVFQVDPMATRPKESILDRELQAAIQMEKECYNNIRHSDVETQEILKFRRREEASIALETSIFDAQDDESKHDRVDDPHKAGKDAKAETDYLSPFLQSVHSHHRTPHGGGRKQVLSREDAHYVRDMCLKNLKERLLERANIIQTRLDKENAALAKKQAAFQRSQREHDQEFERFCSETMFRIQILEQRLTRHEETALQKYAELDQRLHSDPRLAVLHQ
;
A
#
# COMPACT_ATOMS: atom_id res chain seq x y z
N VAL A 1 9.83 2.59 18.49
CA VAL A 1 9.48 1.68 17.39
C VAL A 1 8.33 2.29 16.61
N PHE A 2 8.52 2.52 15.31
CA PHE A 2 7.51 3.07 14.42
C PHE A 2 6.73 1.93 13.76
N LYS A 3 5.41 2.11 13.58
CA LYS A 3 4.52 1.12 12.96
C LYS A 3 3.88 1.73 11.70
N ASN A 4 3.63 0.92 10.68
CA ASN A 4 2.88 1.25 9.46
C ASN A 4 3.37 2.49 8.70
N ARG A 5 4.67 2.80 8.76
CA ARG A 5 5.23 3.89 7.96
C ARG A 5 5.45 3.45 6.50
N LYS A 6 5.08 4.32 5.57
CA LYS A 6 5.27 4.13 4.11
C LYS A 6 6.73 3.89 3.72
N ASP A 7 7.67 4.48 4.46
CA ASP A 7 9.12 4.34 4.27
C ASP A 7 9.72 3.12 4.99
N LYS A 8 8.90 2.28 5.63
CA LYS A 8 9.31 1.03 6.29
C LYS A 8 10.32 1.20 7.45
N LEU A 9 10.50 2.43 7.93
CA LEU A 9 11.34 2.72 9.08
C LEU A 9 10.69 2.12 10.34
N HIS A 10 11.35 1.16 10.97
CA HIS A 10 10.87 0.47 12.17
C HIS A 10 11.48 1.02 13.45
N LEU A 11 12.76 1.38 13.40
CA LEU A 11 13.47 1.95 14.54
C LEU A 11 14.47 3.00 14.06
N ARG A 12 14.52 4.14 14.74
CA ARG A 12 15.61 5.11 14.62
C ARG A 12 16.22 5.29 16.00
N VAL A 13 17.50 4.98 16.15
CA VAL A 13 18.29 5.25 17.35
C VAL A 13 19.17 6.47 17.07
N ARG A 14 19.24 7.42 18.00
CA ARG A 14 20.12 8.60 17.88
C ARG A 14 21.19 8.50 18.95
N TYR A 15 22.42 8.81 18.57
CA TYR A 15 23.58 8.93 19.46
C TYR A 15 24.02 10.40 19.49
N PRO A 16 23.44 11.23 20.37
CA PRO A 16 23.60 12.69 20.31
C PRO A 16 25.05 13.13 20.54
N LEU A 17 25.80 12.39 21.36
CA LEU A 17 27.20 12.66 21.66
C LEU A 17 28.14 12.30 20.50
N GLU A 18 27.72 11.40 19.61
CA GLU A 18 28.50 10.95 18.45
C GLU A 18 28.04 11.61 17.14
N GLY A 19 26.97 12.40 17.17
CA GLY A 19 26.39 13.01 15.96
C GLY A 19 25.83 11.99 14.96
N LYS A 20 25.51 10.76 15.40
CA LYS A 20 25.06 9.67 14.54
C LYS A 20 23.61 9.30 14.80
N PHE A 21 22.98 8.72 13.78
CA PHE A 21 21.71 8.02 13.93
C PHE A 21 21.75 6.71 13.14
N GLU A 22 21.14 5.68 13.70
CA GLU A 22 20.97 4.37 13.08
C GLU A 22 19.50 4.17 12.74
N GLU A 23 19.23 3.68 11.53
CA GLU A 23 17.89 3.42 11.03
C GLU A 23 17.75 1.94 10.68
N HIS A 24 16.79 1.29 11.32
CA HIS A 24 16.44 -0.09 11.04
C HIS A 24 15.14 -0.11 10.25
N PHE A 25 15.22 -0.59 9.02
CA PHE A 25 14.09 -0.82 8.14
C PHE A 25 13.68 -2.30 8.23
N LEU A 26 12.38 -2.58 8.28
CA LEU A 26 11.93 -3.97 8.21
C LEU A 26 12.06 -4.47 6.76
N PRO A 27 12.69 -5.63 6.50
CA PRO A 27 12.60 -6.27 5.20
C PRO A 27 11.12 -6.58 4.93
N GLU A 28 10.70 -6.31 3.70
CA GLU A 28 9.33 -6.58 3.27
C GLU A 28 9.13 -8.09 3.22
N VAL A 29 8.48 -8.66 4.24
CA VAL A 29 8.12 -10.07 4.26
C VAL A 29 6.81 -10.22 3.49
N ILE A 30 6.84 -9.95 2.19
CA ILE A 30 5.71 -10.20 1.30
C ILE A 30 5.61 -11.72 1.08
N HIS A 31 4.38 -12.24 1.05
CA HIS A 31 4.08 -13.63 0.70
C HIS A 31 4.73 -14.74 1.56
N LYS A 32 5.26 -14.41 2.75
CA LYS A 32 5.71 -15.46 3.69
C LYS A 32 4.74 -15.75 4.81
N ARG A 33 3.96 -14.75 5.26
CA ARG A 33 3.01 -14.92 6.35
C ARG A 33 1.86 -13.92 6.31
N THR A 34 0.64 -14.43 6.41
CA THR A 34 -0.57 -13.63 6.63
C THR A 34 -1.13 -13.92 8.01
N VAL A 35 -1.60 -12.89 8.71
CA VAL A 35 -2.18 -12.98 10.05
C VAL A 35 -3.46 -12.17 10.09
N GLU A 36 -4.53 -12.80 10.56
CA GLU A 36 -5.83 -12.20 10.82
C GLU A 36 -6.08 -12.22 12.31
N SER A 37 -6.63 -11.13 12.84
CA SER A 37 -7.05 -11.00 14.24
C SER A 37 -8.53 -10.68 14.27
N PHE A 38 -9.25 -11.35 15.15
CA PHE A 38 -10.70 -11.24 15.27
C PHE A 38 -11.07 -10.88 16.70
N GLU A 39 -12.16 -10.12 16.85
CA GLU A 39 -12.72 -9.75 18.16
C GLU A 39 -14.23 -10.05 18.14
N GLY A 40 -14.75 -10.58 19.25
CA GLY A 40 -16.19 -10.75 19.45
C GLY A 40 -16.88 -11.78 18.55
N ARG A 41 -16.18 -12.82 18.09
CA ARG A 41 -16.79 -13.91 17.32
C ARG A 41 -17.46 -14.94 18.21
N ASP A 42 -18.62 -15.45 17.78
CA ASP A 42 -19.38 -16.48 18.50
C ASP A 42 -18.68 -17.84 18.58
N ASP A 43 -17.76 -18.12 17.65
CA ASP A 43 -16.94 -19.33 17.60
C ASP A 43 -15.65 -19.22 18.42
N PHE A 44 -15.48 -18.12 19.17
CA PHE A 44 -14.30 -17.82 19.99
C PHE A 44 -12.98 -17.75 19.21
N LEU A 45 -13.00 -17.75 17.87
CA LEU A 45 -11.79 -17.59 17.07
C LEU A 45 -11.25 -16.17 17.23
N VAL A 46 -10.03 -16.03 17.73
CA VAL A 46 -9.37 -14.72 17.97
C VAL A 46 -8.27 -14.43 16.97
N GLY A 47 -7.76 -15.45 16.30
CA GLY A 47 -6.76 -15.23 15.27
C GLY A 47 -6.54 -16.43 14.38
N ARG A 48 -6.18 -16.11 13.15
CA ARG A 48 -5.79 -17.09 12.14
C ARG A 48 -4.49 -16.63 11.49
N SER A 49 -3.61 -17.56 11.15
CA SER A 49 -2.40 -17.23 10.42
C SER A 49 -2.02 -18.33 9.46
N VAL A 50 -1.44 -17.93 8.33
CA VAL A 50 -0.93 -18.83 7.31
C VAL A 50 0.51 -18.45 6.99
N ALA A 51 1.38 -19.45 6.89
CA ALA A 51 2.74 -19.32 6.39
C ALA A 51 2.79 -19.88 4.97
N LEU A 52 3.42 -19.13 4.08
CA LEU A 52 3.42 -19.34 2.64
C LEU A 52 4.87 -19.37 2.12
N THR A 53 5.08 -20.02 0.98
CA THR A 53 6.35 -19.97 0.24
C THR A 53 6.09 -19.88 -1.26
N GLU A 54 7.00 -19.21 -1.96
CA GLU A 54 7.08 -19.16 -3.43
C GLU A 54 7.95 -20.32 -3.96
N ASP A 55 8.76 -20.95 -3.10
CA ASP A 55 9.70 -22.00 -3.48
C ASP A 55 8.99 -23.38 -3.57
N LYS A 56 8.91 -23.90 -4.80
CA LYS A 56 8.30 -25.20 -5.09
C LYS A 56 9.10 -26.38 -4.54
N ASP A 57 10.39 -26.23 -4.27
CA ASP A 57 11.21 -27.28 -3.68
C ASP A 57 11.08 -27.29 -2.15
N GLU A 58 10.86 -26.12 -1.54
CA GLU A 58 10.50 -26.01 -0.11
C GLU A 58 9.11 -26.62 0.18
N ALA A 59 8.24 -26.68 -0.83
CA ALA A 59 6.92 -27.30 -0.80
C ALA A 59 6.90 -28.84 -0.99
N LYS A 60 8.00 -29.48 -1.41
CA LYS A 60 8.02 -30.86 -1.94
C LYS A 60 8.11 -32.01 -0.92
N ALA A 61 7.62 -31.82 0.31
CA ALA A 61 7.52 -32.91 1.28
C ALA A 61 6.10 -33.01 1.82
N GLY A 62 5.46 -34.18 1.72
CA GLY A 62 4.24 -34.53 2.46
C GLY A 62 2.89 -34.21 1.80
N ALA A 63 1.88 -34.97 2.20
CA ALA A 63 0.59 -35.13 1.54
C ALA A 63 -0.35 -33.91 1.66
N ALA A 64 -0.86 -33.46 0.51
CA ALA A 64 -1.73 -32.29 0.26
C ALA A 64 -1.00 -30.95 0.15
N SER A 65 -1.00 -30.38 -1.06
CA SER A 65 -0.51 -29.04 -1.35
C SER A 65 -1.70 -28.08 -1.46
N PHE A 66 -1.84 -27.20 -0.47
CA PHE A 66 -2.77 -26.09 -0.52
C PHE A 66 -2.08 -24.90 -1.18
N VAL A 67 -2.74 -24.23 -2.12
CA VAL A 67 -2.12 -23.18 -2.96
C VAL A 67 -3.01 -21.95 -3.02
N LEU A 68 -2.42 -20.79 -2.75
CA LEU A 68 -3.09 -19.49 -2.89
C LEU A 68 -2.57 -18.74 -4.13
N PRO A 69 -3.43 -17.93 -4.78
CA PRO A 69 -2.99 -17.07 -5.87
C PRO A 69 -2.19 -15.87 -5.32
N GLY A 70 -0.87 -15.86 -5.50
CA GLY A 70 0.03 -14.76 -5.08
C GLY A 70 0.06 -13.55 -6.01
N GLY A 71 -0.96 -13.39 -6.87
CA GLY A 71 -1.04 -12.29 -7.84
C GLY A 71 0.19 -12.20 -8.75
N GLY A 72 0.96 -11.12 -8.62
CA GLY A 72 2.15 -10.87 -9.44
C GLY A 72 3.35 -11.80 -9.18
N SER A 73 3.37 -12.49 -8.03
CA SER A 73 4.43 -13.44 -7.66
C SER A 73 4.15 -14.89 -8.10
N GLY A 74 2.98 -15.17 -8.68
CA GLY A 74 2.59 -16.53 -9.08
C GLY A 74 1.87 -17.31 -7.97
N GLU A 75 2.01 -18.63 -7.94
CA GLU A 75 1.35 -19.52 -6.97
C GLU A 75 2.11 -19.58 -5.65
N LEU A 76 1.41 -19.42 -4.52
CA LEU A 76 1.97 -19.52 -3.17
C LEU A 76 1.55 -20.82 -2.52
N VAL A 77 2.51 -21.62 -2.06
CA VAL A 77 2.21 -22.89 -1.37
C VAL A 77 2.09 -22.67 0.13
N VAL A 78 1.05 -23.23 0.74
CA VAL A 78 0.83 -23.19 2.18
C VAL A 78 1.73 -24.18 2.89
N LEU A 79 2.60 -23.68 3.76
CA LEU A 79 3.46 -24.49 4.61
C LEU A 79 2.76 -24.86 5.92
N LYS A 80 2.05 -23.91 6.51
CA LYS A 80 1.48 -24.02 7.85
C LYS A 80 0.29 -23.09 8.03
N MET A 81 -0.76 -23.58 8.66
CA MET A 81 -1.88 -22.77 9.12
C MET A 81 -2.02 -22.90 10.63
N ALA A 82 -2.53 -21.86 11.29
CA ALA A 82 -2.82 -21.92 12.70
C ALA A 82 -4.04 -21.06 13.05
N GLU A 83 -4.88 -21.61 13.93
CA GLU A 83 -6.04 -20.95 14.51
C GLU A 83 -5.88 -20.89 16.02
N LYS A 84 -6.27 -19.76 16.60
CA LYS A 84 -6.25 -19.51 18.03
C LYS A 84 -7.65 -19.15 18.48
N TYR A 85 -8.05 -19.71 19.60
CA TYR A 85 -9.36 -19.50 20.19
C TYR A 85 -9.20 -18.96 21.61
N ASP A 86 -10.18 -18.15 22.00
CA ASP A 86 -10.40 -17.78 23.39
C ASP A 86 -11.13 -18.89 24.15
N ARG A 87 -11.04 -18.82 25.47
CA ARG A 87 -11.65 -19.79 26.38
C ARG A 87 -13.16 -19.79 26.16
N ASN A 88 -13.70 -20.96 25.84
CA ASN A 88 -15.13 -21.17 25.81
C ASN A 88 -15.57 -21.82 27.13
N ASP A 89 -16.18 -21.04 28.01
CA ASP A 89 -16.64 -21.51 29.32
C ASP A 89 -17.75 -22.58 29.25
N ARG A 90 -18.37 -22.77 28.07
CA ARG A 90 -19.34 -23.85 27.84
C ARG A 90 -18.68 -25.21 27.62
N LYS A 91 -17.37 -25.23 27.34
CA LYS A 91 -16.58 -26.45 27.09
C LYS A 91 -15.60 -26.68 28.22
N ASP A 92 -15.34 -27.95 28.53
CA ASP A 92 -14.32 -28.27 29.51
C ASP A 92 -12.91 -28.03 28.93
N ALA A 93 -12.02 -27.49 29.77
CA ALA A 93 -10.66 -27.13 29.37
C ALA A 93 -9.82 -28.35 29.01
N ASP A 94 -9.95 -29.43 29.77
CA ASP A 94 -9.09 -30.61 29.66
C ASP A 94 -9.66 -31.85 30.37
N GLU A 95 -10.84 -31.75 30.98
CA GLU A 95 -11.40 -32.80 31.84
C GLU A 95 -12.74 -33.29 31.27
N VAL A 96 -12.86 -34.61 31.10
CA VAL A 96 -14.11 -35.22 30.67
C VAL A 96 -15.12 -35.03 31.81
N ARG A 97 -16.08 -34.12 31.68
CA ARG A 97 -17.32 -34.27 32.45
C ARG A 97 -18.02 -35.51 31.93
N ILE A 98 -17.90 -36.61 32.69
CA ILE A 98 -18.97 -37.59 32.70
C ILE A 98 -20.18 -36.82 33.22
N ALA A 99 -21.08 -36.40 32.34
CA ALA A 99 -22.37 -35.88 32.74
C ALA A 99 -23.15 -37.05 33.36
N SER A 100 -22.85 -37.37 34.62
CA SER A 100 -23.57 -38.36 35.43
C SER A 100 -24.95 -37.86 35.87
N SER A 101 -25.44 -36.77 35.28
CA SER A 101 -26.68 -36.11 35.63
C SER A 101 -27.56 -35.92 34.39
N ILE A 102 -27.85 -37.01 33.69
CA ILE A 102 -29.14 -37.13 33.00
C ILE A 102 -29.72 -38.47 33.40
N VAL A 103 -30.74 -38.35 34.23
CA VAL A 103 -31.66 -39.36 34.69
C VAL A 103 -32.25 -40.09 33.47
N ASP A 104 -32.25 -41.41 33.53
CA ASP A 104 -33.13 -42.33 32.81
C ASP A 104 -33.19 -42.29 31.27
N TYR A 105 -32.76 -43.42 30.69
CA TYR A 105 -33.13 -43.96 29.38
C TYR A 105 -32.68 -43.20 28.11
N VAL A 106 -31.74 -43.83 27.41
CA VAL A 106 -31.41 -43.64 25.98
C VAL A 106 -30.68 -42.33 25.65
N ILE A 107 -29.36 -42.30 25.83
CA ILE A 107 -28.31 -41.75 24.94
C ILE A 107 -26.98 -42.10 25.63
N MET A 108 -26.45 -43.30 25.40
CA MET A 108 -25.21 -43.78 26.05
C MET A 108 -24.07 -44.07 25.06
N ASP A 109 -24.13 -43.49 23.84
CA ASP A 109 -23.09 -43.69 22.80
C ASP A 109 -22.55 -42.38 22.18
N TYR A 110 -23.06 -41.20 22.56
CA TYR A 110 -22.56 -39.92 22.04
C TYR A 110 -21.85 -39.10 23.12
N VAL A 111 -20.70 -39.58 23.58
CA VAL A 111 -19.69 -38.67 24.14
C VAL A 111 -19.04 -37.95 22.95
N ILE A 112 -19.60 -36.80 22.58
CA ILE A 112 -18.88 -35.81 21.77
C ILE A 112 -17.90 -35.17 22.74
N MET A 113 -16.63 -35.58 22.67
CA MET A 113 -15.57 -34.99 23.49
C MET A 113 -15.24 -33.61 22.92
N ASP A 114 -16.02 -32.61 23.29
CA ASP A 114 -15.87 -31.24 22.81
C ASP A 114 -14.86 -30.48 23.67
N TYR A 115 -13.59 -30.90 23.59
CA TYR A 115 -12.50 -30.25 24.31
C TYR A 115 -12.30 -28.82 23.80
N ASP A 116 -12.09 -27.89 24.73
CA ASP A 116 -11.86 -26.50 24.38
C ASP A 116 -10.44 -26.29 23.82
N ALA A 117 -10.33 -26.29 22.50
CA ALA A 117 -9.07 -26.13 21.79
C ALA A 117 -8.62 -24.67 21.82
N ARG A 118 -7.56 -24.36 22.56
CA ARG A 118 -6.90 -23.04 22.57
C ARG A 118 -6.23 -22.72 21.25
N LYS A 119 -5.56 -23.72 20.67
CA LYS A 119 -4.79 -23.52 19.45
C LYS A 119 -4.77 -24.77 18.61
N ARG A 120 -5.05 -24.59 17.33
CA ARG A 120 -4.86 -25.63 16.31
C ARG A 120 -3.76 -25.19 15.36
N THR A 121 -2.84 -26.10 15.08
CA THR A 121 -1.72 -25.85 14.19
C THR A 121 -1.67 -26.96 13.16
N TYR A 122 -1.90 -26.60 11.91
CA TYR A 122 -1.90 -27.48 10.76
C TYR A 122 -0.55 -27.34 10.06
N ASN A 123 0.38 -28.27 10.30
CA ASN A 123 1.64 -28.31 9.57
C ASN A 123 1.41 -29.10 8.29
N VAL A 124 1.05 -28.38 7.23
CA VAL A 124 0.64 -28.96 5.94
C VAL A 124 1.80 -29.74 5.32
N ARG A 125 3.01 -29.16 5.34
CA ARG A 125 4.25 -29.80 4.87
C ARG A 125 4.55 -31.11 5.61
N ASP A 126 4.51 -31.08 6.94
CA ASP A 126 4.88 -32.26 7.75
C ASP A 126 3.74 -33.28 7.85
N GLY A 127 2.55 -32.96 7.32
CA GLY A 127 1.37 -33.82 7.42
C GLY A 127 0.90 -34.05 8.86
N SER A 128 1.12 -33.08 9.77
CA SER A 128 0.76 -33.20 11.18
C SER A 128 -0.17 -32.08 11.65
N ILE A 129 -1.08 -32.41 12.57
CA ILE A 129 -2.03 -31.48 13.17
C ILE A 129 -1.85 -31.48 14.68
N HIS A 130 -1.46 -30.34 15.24
CA HIS A 130 -1.27 -30.16 16.67
C HIS A 130 -2.44 -29.39 17.26
N VAL A 131 -3.09 -29.97 18.26
CA VAL A 131 -4.18 -29.36 19.01
C VAL A 131 -3.71 -29.17 20.45
N GLN A 132 -3.72 -27.92 20.91
CA GLN A 132 -3.44 -27.54 22.30
C GLN A 132 -4.73 -27.09 22.95
N PHE A 133 -5.03 -27.63 24.12
CA PHE A 133 -6.23 -27.29 24.86
C PHE A 133 -5.99 -26.11 25.81
N HIS A 134 -7.07 -25.53 26.34
CA HIS A 134 -6.97 -24.51 27.37
C HIS A 134 -6.49 -25.10 28.70
N TYR A 135 -5.89 -24.26 29.55
CA TYR A 135 -5.53 -24.69 30.90
C TYR A 135 -6.78 -25.01 31.72
N ALA A 136 -6.80 -26.18 32.35
CA ALA A 136 -7.80 -26.47 33.37
C ALA A 136 -7.57 -25.62 34.62
N VAL A 137 -8.65 -25.41 35.38
CA VAL A 137 -8.62 -24.63 36.62
C VAL A 137 -7.61 -25.23 37.58
N GLY A 138 -6.65 -24.41 38.04
CA GLY A 138 -5.61 -24.83 38.97
C GLY A 138 -4.47 -25.66 38.36
N LYS A 139 -4.38 -25.81 37.04
CA LYS A 139 -3.27 -26.49 36.34
C LYS A 139 -2.35 -25.48 35.65
N ILE A 140 -1.04 -25.74 35.71
CA ILE A 140 0.01 -24.92 35.06
C ILE A 140 0.43 -25.46 33.69
N THR A 141 0.02 -26.68 33.36
CA THR A 141 0.21 -27.34 32.07
C THR A 141 -1.15 -27.62 31.42
N SER A 142 -1.19 -27.67 30.09
CA SER A 142 -2.39 -27.99 29.30
C SER A 142 -2.15 -29.25 28.49
N GLY A 143 -3.20 -30.03 28.27
CA GLY A 143 -3.21 -31.19 27.39
C GLY A 143 -2.94 -30.79 25.94
N SER A 144 -2.42 -31.75 25.19
CA SER A 144 -2.26 -31.58 23.75
C SER A 144 -2.32 -32.90 23.01
N ARG A 145 -2.67 -32.82 21.72
CA ARG A 145 -2.69 -33.95 20.81
C ARG A 145 -1.95 -33.62 19.53
N VAL A 146 -1.15 -34.57 19.05
CA VAL A 146 -0.51 -34.48 17.75
C VAL A 146 -0.99 -35.64 16.89
N TYR A 147 -1.77 -35.29 15.88
CA TYR A 147 -2.26 -36.23 14.90
C TYR A 147 -1.35 -36.21 13.67
N HIS A 148 -1.06 -37.38 13.14
CA HIS A 148 -0.26 -37.56 11.93
C HIS A 148 -1.17 -38.10 10.83
N LYS A 149 -1.14 -37.50 9.64
CA LYS A 149 -1.97 -37.94 8.50
C LYS A 149 -1.44 -39.21 7.84
N ALA A 150 -0.17 -39.55 8.08
CA ALA A 150 0.44 -40.75 7.54
C ALA A 150 -0.21 -42.00 8.18
N PRO A 151 -0.72 -42.95 7.37
CA PRO A 151 -1.42 -44.12 7.88
C PRO A 151 -0.53 -44.95 8.81
N GLY A 152 -1.08 -45.43 9.91
CA GLY A 152 -0.37 -46.28 10.88
C GLY A 152 0.60 -45.53 11.81
N THR A 153 0.65 -44.20 11.74
CA THR A 153 1.43 -43.40 12.70
C THR A 153 0.58 -43.15 13.95
N PRO A 154 1.05 -43.51 15.16
CA PRO A 154 0.27 -43.35 16.38
C PRO A 154 0.07 -41.87 16.72
N VAL A 155 -1.08 -41.54 17.32
CA VAL A 155 -1.36 -40.19 17.83
C VAL A 155 -0.59 -39.95 19.13
N ASP A 156 0.17 -38.86 19.18
CA ASP A 156 0.83 -38.43 20.41
C ASP A 156 -0.20 -37.72 21.30
N VAL A 157 -0.43 -38.27 22.48
CA VAL A 157 -1.41 -37.76 23.45
C VAL A 157 -0.66 -37.34 24.70
N PHE A 158 -0.70 -36.04 25.00
CA PHE A 158 -0.21 -35.49 26.24
C PHE A 158 -1.40 -35.15 27.15
N GLN A 159 -1.51 -35.86 28.27
CA GLN A 159 -2.49 -35.60 29.31
C GLN A 159 -1.78 -35.01 30.54
N VAL A 160 -2.41 -34.00 31.15
CA VAL A 160 -1.88 -33.32 32.34
C VAL A 160 -1.91 -34.22 33.56
N ASP A 161 -2.97 -35.03 33.70
CA ASP A 161 -3.08 -36.02 34.76
C ASP A 161 -2.31 -37.30 34.36
N PRO A 162 -1.24 -37.67 35.08
CA PRO A 162 -0.49 -38.89 34.80
C PRO A 162 -1.30 -40.18 34.97
N MET A 163 -2.41 -40.13 35.72
CA MET A 163 -3.29 -41.27 35.98
C MET A 163 -4.46 -41.36 35.00
N ALA A 164 -4.64 -40.37 34.11
CA ALA A 164 -5.68 -40.40 33.10
C ALA A 164 -5.44 -41.56 32.10
N THR A 165 -6.51 -42.26 31.75
CA THR A 165 -6.43 -43.30 30.73
C THR A 165 -6.31 -42.67 29.35
N ARG A 166 -5.38 -43.19 28.54
CA ARG A 166 -5.28 -42.83 27.12
C ARG A 166 -6.64 -43.08 26.44
N PRO A 167 -7.16 -42.15 25.61
CA PRO A 167 -8.39 -42.36 24.87
C PRO A 167 -8.30 -43.59 23.97
N LYS A 168 -9.44 -44.24 23.72
CA LYS A 168 -9.52 -45.39 22.79
C LYS A 168 -9.12 -44.95 21.39
N GLU A 169 -8.46 -45.84 20.64
CA GLU A 169 -8.00 -45.54 19.28
C GLU A 169 -9.15 -45.12 18.34
N SER A 170 -10.33 -45.74 18.48
CA SER A 170 -11.52 -45.37 17.71
C SER A 170 -11.98 -43.91 17.91
N ILE A 171 -11.72 -43.34 19.08
CA ILE A 171 -12.01 -41.93 19.37
C ILE A 171 -10.95 -41.05 18.70
N LEU A 172 -9.68 -41.41 18.84
CA LEU A 172 -8.56 -40.67 18.25
C LEU A 172 -8.65 -40.65 16.71
N ASP A 173 -9.09 -41.74 16.09
CA ASP A 173 -9.34 -41.82 14.65
C ASP A 173 -10.46 -40.87 14.22
N ARG A 174 -11.57 -40.84 14.97
CA ARG A 174 -12.69 -39.92 14.71
C ARG A 174 -12.25 -38.47 14.84
N GLU A 175 -11.44 -38.16 15.86
CA GLU A 175 -10.90 -36.82 16.08
C GLU A 175 -9.90 -36.39 15.01
N LEU A 176 -9.06 -37.31 14.50
CA LEU A 176 -8.18 -37.07 13.36
C LEU A 176 -8.99 -36.72 12.11
N GLN A 177 -10.07 -37.47 11.81
CA GLN A 177 -10.94 -37.15 10.66
C GLN A 177 -11.60 -35.78 10.81
N ALA A 178 -12.08 -35.44 12.00
CA ALA A 178 -12.61 -34.10 12.28
C ALA A 178 -11.52 -33.02 12.13
N ALA A 179 -10.29 -33.27 12.60
CA ALA A 179 -9.17 -32.34 12.49
C ALA A 179 -8.75 -32.09 11.03
N ILE A 180 -8.77 -33.13 10.19
CA ILE A 180 -8.54 -33.02 8.73
C ILE A 180 -9.65 -32.19 8.07
N GLN A 181 -10.91 -32.37 8.48
CA GLN A 181 -12.02 -31.57 7.95
C GLN A 181 -11.87 -30.09 8.32
N MET A 182 -11.53 -29.80 9.58
CA MET A 182 -11.30 -28.43 10.06
C MET A 182 -10.07 -27.79 9.40
N GLU A 183 -9.04 -28.55 9.03
CA GLU A 183 -7.93 -28.04 8.23
C GLU A 183 -8.38 -27.53 6.85
N LYS A 184 -9.25 -28.29 6.16
CA LYS A 184 -9.81 -27.89 4.86
C LYS A 184 -10.66 -26.62 4.99
N GLU A 185 -11.46 -26.52 6.06
CA GLU A 185 -12.26 -25.33 6.36
C GLU A 185 -11.39 -24.11 6.65
N CYS A 186 -10.33 -24.28 7.45
CA CYS A 186 -9.32 -23.25 7.72
C CYS A 186 -8.71 -22.72 6.42
N TYR A 187 -8.29 -23.62 5.52
CA TYR A 187 -7.78 -23.25 4.21
C TYR A 187 -8.80 -22.51 3.34
N ASN A 188 -10.05 -22.99 3.28
CA ASN A 188 -11.10 -22.33 2.50
C ASN A 188 -11.37 -20.91 3.00
N ASN A 189 -11.38 -20.71 4.33
CA ASN A 189 -11.53 -19.39 4.93
C ASN A 189 -10.36 -18.46 4.59
N ILE A 190 -9.13 -18.96 4.62
CA ILE A 190 -7.94 -18.21 4.20
C ILE A 190 -8.06 -17.83 2.72
N ARG A 191 -8.49 -18.75 1.86
CA ARG A 191 -8.68 -18.49 0.43
C ARG A 191 -9.76 -17.45 0.17
N HIS A 192 -10.88 -17.48 0.89
CA HIS A 192 -11.92 -16.46 0.78
C HIS A 192 -11.41 -15.07 1.20
N SER A 193 -10.70 -15.00 2.32
CA SER A 193 -10.08 -13.76 2.80
C SER A 193 -9.04 -13.20 1.82
N ASP A 194 -8.26 -14.08 1.17
CA ASP A 194 -7.31 -13.68 0.13
C ASP A 194 -8.03 -13.07 -1.09
N VAL A 195 -9.10 -13.72 -1.58
CA VAL A 195 -9.91 -13.19 -2.69
C VAL A 195 -10.53 -11.84 -2.33
N GLU A 196 -11.14 -11.71 -1.15
CA GLU A 196 -11.72 -10.47 -0.66
C GLU A 196 -10.66 -9.35 -0.61
N THR A 197 -9.47 -9.65 -0.08
CA THR A 197 -8.35 -8.71 -0.02
C THR A 197 -7.93 -8.26 -1.42
N GLN A 198 -7.83 -9.19 -2.38
CA GLN A 198 -7.51 -8.86 -3.77
C GLN A 198 -8.57 -7.97 -4.41
N GLU A 199 -9.85 -8.19 -4.13
CA GLU A 199 -10.94 -7.35 -4.61
C GLU A 199 -10.87 -5.95 -4.01
N ILE A 200 -10.68 -5.82 -2.70
CA ILE A 200 -10.48 -4.53 -2.02
C ILE A 200 -9.33 -3.76 -2.67
N LEU A 201 -8.20 -4.41 -2.91
CA LEU A 201 -7.05 -3.78 -3.57
C LEU A 201 -7.32 -3.37 -5.03
N LYS A 202 -8.17 -4.11 -5.75
CA LYS A 202 -8.62 -3.74 -7.12
C LYS A 202 -9.59 -2.55 -7.08
N PHE A 203 -10.49 -2.49 -6.10
CA PHE A 203 -11.38 -1.33 -5.92
C PHE A 203 -10.57 -0.09 -5.54
N ARG A 204 -9.68 -0.18 -4.55
CA ARG A 204 -8.81 0.94 -4.16
C ARG A 204 -7.98 1.49 -5.31
N ARG A 205 -7.41 0.62 -6.16
CA ARG A 205 -6.69 1.08 -7.37
C ARG A 205 -7.57 1.87 -8.33
N ARG A 206 -8.84 1.46 -8.50
CA ARG A 206 -9.80 2.18 -9.35
C ARG A 206 -10.23 3.49 -8.71
N GLU A 207 -10.50 3.49 -7.41
CA GLU A 207 -10.82 4.68 -6.64
C GLU A 207 -9.67 5.69 -6.71
N GLU A 208 -8.44 5.28 -6.41
CA GLU A 208 -7.23 6.11 -6.51
C GLU A 208 -7.02 6.67 -7.92
N ALA A 209 -7.27 5.87 -8.97
CA ALA A 209 -7.19 6.34 -10.36
C ALA A 209 -8.29 7.34 -10.73
N SER A 210 -9.42 7.31 -10.02
CA SER A 210 -10.55 8.22 -10.20
C SER A 210 -10.52 9.45 -9.28
N ILE A 211 -9.51 9.57 -8.40
CA ILE A 211 -9.32 10.77 -7.59
C ILE A 211 -9.00 11.93 -8.54
N ALA A 212 -10.02 12.74 -8.83
CA ALA A 212 -9.84 14.06 -9.40
C ALA A 212 -9.53 15.02 -8.25
N LEU A 213 -8.35 15.63 -8.29
CA LEU A 213 -8.05 16.78 -7.44
C LEU A 213 -9.00 17.91 -7.85
N GLU A 214 -9.72 18.49 -6.90
CA GLU A 214 -10.39 19.77 -7.13
C GLU A 214 -9.30 20.80 -7.43
N THR A 215 -9.08 21.03 -8.72
CA THR A 215 -8.19 22.07 -9.16
C THR A 215 -8.87 23.39 -8.84
N SER A 216 -8.20 24.19 -8.01
CA SER A 216 -8.55 25.59 -7.89
C SER A 216 -8.62 26.21 -9.29
N ILE A 217 -9.44 27.24 -9.49
CA ILE A 217 -9.54 27.98 -10.77
C ILE A 217 -8.15 28.46 -11.24
N PHE A 218 -7.17 28.53 -10.33
CA PHE A 218 -5.78 28.89 -10.56
C PHE A 218 -4.84 27.70 -10.89
N ASP A 219 -5.22 26.45 -10.58
CA ASP A 219 -4.38 25.23 -10.78
C ASP A 219 -4.62 24.54 -12.14
N ALA A 220 -5.72 24.85 -12.83
CA ALA A 220 -6.07 24.23 -14.12
C ALA A 220 -5.04 24.46 -15.23
N GLN A 221 -4.08 25.39 -15.05
CA GLN A 221 -3.00 25.65 -16.02
C GLN A 221 -1.72 24.85 -15.77
N ASP A 222 -1.63 24.06 -14.69
CA ASP A 222 -0.43 23.30 -14.32
C ASP A 222 -0.51 21.81 -14.73
N ASP A 223 -1.72 21.30 -14.98
CA ASP A 223 -1.97 19.88 -15.27
C ASP A 223 -1.57 19.46 -16.71
N GLU A 224 -1.57 20.39 -17.67
CA GLU A 224 -1.01 20.14 -19.02
C GLU A 224 0.49 19.81 -18.98
N SER A 225 1.21 20.18 -17.92
CA SER A 225 2.65 19.91 -17.80
C SER A 225 3.00 18.54 -17.22
N LYS A 226 2.02 17.84 -16.63
CA LYS A 226 2.20 16.50 -16.03
C LYS A 226 1.67 15.37 -16.89
N HIS A 227 0.86 15.69 -17.90
CA HIS A 227 0.36 14.72 -18.88
C HIS A 227 1.26 14.61 -20.12
N ASP A 228 2.58 14.73 -19.94
CA ASP A 228 3.57 14.26 -20.93
C ASP A 228 3.63 12.73 -20.84
N ARG A 229 2.53 12.11 -21.27
CA ARG A 229 2.46 10.69 -21.57
C ARG A 229 3.45 10.43 -22.69
N VAL A 230 4.45 9.61 -22.38
CA VAL A 230 5.08 8.60 -23.24
C VAL A 230 4.89 8.87 -24.74
N ASP A 231 5.98 9.28 -25.39
CA ASP A 231 6.13 9.41 -26.85
C ASP A 231 5.28 8.38 -27.62
N ASP A 232 4.16 8.82 -28.17
CA ASP A 232 3.45 8.15 -29.26
C ASP A 232 3.27 9.16 -30.41
N PRO A 233 4.13 9.12 -31.44
CA PRO A 233 4.09 10.06 -32.57
C PRO A 233 2.89 9.84 -33.51
N HIS A 234 1.91 8.99 -33.15
CA HIS A 234 0.73 8.70 -33.98
C HIS A 234 -0.61 9.26 -33.51
N LYS A 235 -0.63 10.13 -32.48
CA LYS A 235 -1.86 10.82 -32.06
C LYS A 235 -1.90 12.32 -32.38
N ALA A 236 -1.31 12.74 -33.50
CA ALA A 236 -1.43 14.10 -34.02
C ALA A 236 -2.74 14.34 -34.80
N GLY A 237 -3.86 13.79 -34.32
CA GLY A 237 -5.13 13.83 -35.05
C GLY A 237 -6.31 14.00 -34.12
N LYS A 238 -6.81 15.25 -34.06
CA LYS A 238 -8.07 15.68 -33.43
C LYS A 238 -8.12 15.61 -31.91
N ASP A 239 -7.61 16.67 -31.29
CA ASP A 239 -8.33 17.27 -30.16
C ASP A 239 -8.39 18.78 -30.43
N ALA A 240 -9.60 19.25 -30.72
CA ALA A 240 -9.87 20.68 -30.83
C ALA A 240 -9.60 21.28 -29.46
N LYS A 241 -8.48 22.01 -29.35
CA LYS A 241 -8.21 22.94 -28.24
C LYS A 241 -9.47 23.77 -28.04
N ALA A 242 -10.25 23.47 -27.01
CA ALA A 242 -11.15 24.46 -26.45
C ALA A 242 -10.22 25.60 -26.01
N GLU A 243 -10.22 26.72 -26.73
CA GLU A 243 -9.46 27.90 -26.34
C GLU A 243 -10.01 28.38 -25.00
N THR A 244 -9.40 27.90 -23.91
CA THR A 244 -9.67 28.39 -22.56
C THR A 244 -9.42 29.89 -22.59
N ASP A 245 -10.46 30.67 -22.28
CA ASP A 245 -10.44 32.12 -22.41
C ASP A 245 -9.36 32.74 -21.50
N TYR A 246 -8.24 33.12 -22.12
CA TYR A 246 -7.03 33.63 -21.46
C TYR A 246 -7.25 34.99 -20.77
N LEU A 247 -8.36 35.69 -21.06
CA LEU A 247 -8.64 37.02 -20.54
C LEU A 247 -9.77 37.05 -19.50
N SER A 248 -10.70 36.07 -19.53
CA SER A 248 -11.85 36.00 -18.61
C SER A 248 -11.52 36.19 -17.13
N PRO A 249 -10.49 35.51 -16.57
CA PRO A 249 -10.14 35.64 -15.15
C PRO A 249 -9.71 37.05 -14.77
N PHE A 250 -9.03 37.76 -15.67
CA PHE A 250 -8.54 39.13 -15.44
C PHE A 250 -9.66 40.17 -15.63
N LEU A 251 -10.61 39.90 -16.52
CA LEU A 251 -11.79 40.73 -16.70
C LEU A 251 -12.71 40.71 -15.48
N GLN A 252 -12.95 39.54 -14.86
CA GLN A 252 -13.80 39.44 -13.66
C GLN A 252 -13.30 40.28 -12.48
N SER A 253 -11.97 40.45 -12.37
CA SER A 253 -11.33 41.30 -11.36
C SER A 253 -11.72 42.77 -11.53
N VAL A 254 -11.77 43.27 -12.77
CA VAL A 254 -12.18 44.66 -13.07
C VAL A 254 -13.67 44.88 -12.88
N HIS A 255 -14.51 43.91 -13.29
CA HIS A 255 -15.97 44.01 -13.11
C HIS A 255 -16.38 44.03 -11.62
N SER A 256 -15.56 43.48 -10.72
CA SER A 256 -15.80 43.58 -9.27
C SER A 256 -15.55 44.99 -8.71
N HIS A 257 -14.69 45.80 -9.36
CA HIS A 257 -14.39 47.17 -8.94
C HIS A 257 -15.36 48.22 -9.51
N HIS A 258 -16.10 47.91 -10.57
CA HIS A 258 -17.16 48.75 -11.15
C HIS A 258 -18.55 48.20 -10.85
N ARG A 259 -18.89 48.05 -9.56
CA ARG A 259 -20.26 47.75 -9.14
C ARG A 259 -21.09 49.05 -9.19
N THR A 260 -21.44 49.52 -10.38
CA THR A 260 -22.60 50.42 -10.48
C THR A 260 -23.87 49.57 -10.37
N PRO A 261 -24.75 49.82 -9.40
CA PRO A 261 -26.08 49.26 -9.46
C PRO A 261 -26.75 49.99 -10.62
N HIS A 262 -27.28 49.27 -11.61
CA HIS A 262 -28.52 49.52 -12.33
C HIS A 262 -28.50 48.70 -13.62
N GLY A 263 -29.49 47.82 -13.75
CA GLY A 263 -29.60 46.87 -14.84
C GLY A 263 -29.74 47.51 -16.22
N GLY A 264 -29.29 46.77 -17.22
CA GLY A 264 -29.47 47.09 -18.64
C GLY A 264 -28.37 46.43 -19.47
N GLY A 265 -28.71 45.36 -20.19
CA GLY A 265 -27.80 44.55 -21.00
C GLY A 265 -27.14 45.24 -22.19
N ARG A 266 -26.34 46.27 -21.94
CA ARG A 266 -25.34 46.78 -22.90
C ARG A 266 -24.00 46.13 -22.56
N LYS A 267 -23.34 45.54 -23.56
CA LYS A 267 -21.91 45.13 -23.49
C LYS A 267 -21.12 46.33 -22.96
N GLN A 268 -20.75 46.32 -21.68
CA GLN A 268 -19.93 47.39 -21.12
C GLN A 268 -18.58 47.33 -21.82
N VAL A 269 -18.25 48.41 -22.52
CA VAL A 269 -16.93 48.62 -23.10
C VAL A 269 -16.00 48.96 -21.94
N LEU A 270 -14.90 48.22 -21.79
CA LEU A 270 -13.88 48.49 -20.79
C LEU A 270 -13.35 49.92 -20.96
N SER A 271 -13.13 50.64 -19.85
CA SER A 271 -12.41 51.91 -19.88
C SER A 271 -11.00 51.68 -20.44
N ARG A 272 -10.40 52.70 -21.07
CA ARG A 272 -9.02 52.61 -21.58
C ARG A 272 -8.02 52.29 -20.47
N GLU A 273 -8.25 52.83 -19.27
CA GLU A 273 -7.42 52.58 -18.08
C GLU A 273 -7.56 51.13 -17.58
N ASP A 274 -8.79 50.64 -17.53
CA ASP A 274 -9.10 49.25 -17.14
C ASP A 274 -8.53 48.24 -18.14
N ALA A 275 -8.63 48.53 -19.44
CA ALA A 275 -8.07 47.69 -20.50
C ALA A 275 -6.53 47.62 -20.41
N HIS A 276 -5.87 48.75 -20.08
CA HIS A 276 -4.42 48.76 -19.82
C HIS A 276 -4.06 47.92 -18.59
N TYR A 277 -4.82 48.08 -17.51
CA TYR A 277 -4.62 47.31 -16.27
C TYR A 277 -4.78 45.80 -16.49
N VAL A 278 -5.82 45.37 -17.22
CA VAL A 278 -6.07 43.95 -17.54
C VAL A 278 -4.93 43.35 -18.36
N ARG A 279 -4.48 44.08 -19.39
CA ARG A 279 -3.36 43.66 -20.24
C ARG A 279 -2.09 43.48 -19.40
N ASP A 280 -1.75 44.47 -18.58
CA ASP A 280 -0.54 44.46 -17.77
C ASP A 280 -0.59 43.35 -16.70
N MET A 281 -1.75 43.10 -16.11
CA MET A 281 -1.99 41.98 -15.18
C MET A 281 -1.81 40.61 -15.86
N CYS A 282 -2.32 40.45 -17.07
CA CYS A 282 -2.18 39.20 -17.84
C CYS A 282 -0.72 38.90 -18.18
N LEU A 283 0.00 39.91 -18.69
CA LEU A 283 1.43 39.79 -19.02
C LEU A 283 2.29 39.56 -17.77
N LYS A 284 1.99 40.26 -16.68
CA LYS A 284 2.69 40.08 -15.40
C LYS A 284 2.50 38.66 -14.85
N ASN A 285 1.27 38.13 -14.89
CA ASN A 285 0.99 36.77 -14.43
C ASN A 285 1.74 35.72 -15.26
N LEU A 286 1.74 35.85 -16.60
CA LEU A 286 2.51 34.95 -17.45
C LEU A 286 4.02 35.02 -17.12
N LYS A 287 4.55 36.25 -16.95
CA LYS A 287 5.96 36.46 -16.61
C LYS A 287 6.33 35.81 -15.27
N GLU A 288 5.51 35.98 -14.24
CA GLU A 288 5.73 35.36 -12.93
C GLU A 288 5.77 33.83 -13.03
N ARG A 289 4.85 33.22 -13.78
CA ARG A 289 4.83 31.76 -14.01
C ARG A 289 6.04 31.25 -14.77
N LEU A 290 6.48 31.97 -15.80
CA LEU A 290 7.69 31.63 -16.55
C LEU A 290 8.93 31.71 -15.64
N LEU A 291 9.03 32.74 -14.80
CA LEU A 291 10.14 32.88 -13.84
C LEU A 291 10.12 31.79 -12.77
N GLU A 292 8.94 31.44 -12.23
CA GLU A 292 8.80 30.37 -11.25
C GLU A 292 9.23 29.02 -11.83
N ARG A 293 8.81 28.71 -13.05
CA ARG A 293 9.22 27.49 -13.75
C ARG A 293 10.74 27.44 -13.98
N ALA A 294 11.35 28.55 -14.39
CA ALA A 294 12.80 28.64 -14.53
C ALA A 294 13.50 28.40 -13.17
N ASN A 295 12.99 28.98 -12.09
CA ASN A 295 13.54 28.82 -10.75
C ASN A 295 13.45 27.36 -10.25
N ILE A 296 12.37 26.64 -10.55
CA ILE A 296 12.25 25.21 -10.23
C ILE A 296 13.32 24.39 -10.97
N ILE A 297 13.55 24.66 -12.26
CA ILE A 297 14.56 23.96 -13.05
C ILE A 297 15.95 24.27 -12.49
N GLN A 298 16.25 25.54 -12.24
CA GLN A 298 17.52 25.98 -11.65
C GLN A 298 17.78 25.35 -10.30
N THR A 299 16.80 25.37 -9.39
CA THR A 299 16.92 24.75 -8.06
C THR A 299 17.21 23.25 -8.14
N ARG A 300 16.65 22.54 -9.13
CA ARG A 300 16.94 21.12 -9.35
C ARG A 300 18.35 20.92 -9.90
N LEU A 301 18.76 21.75 -10.86
CA LEU A 301 20.11 21.73 -11.43
C LEU A 301 21.17 21.97 -10.34
N ASP A 302 20.97 22.97 -9.48
CA ASP A 302 21.87 23.29 -8.38
C ASP A 302 21.97 22.14 -7.36
N LYS A 303 20.86 21.44 -7.10
CA LYS A 303 20.84 20.26 -6.22
C LYS A 303 21.66 19.10 -6.80
N GLU A 304 21.49 18.78 -8.08
CA GLU A 304 22.26 17.72 -8.74
C GLU A 304 23.76 18.10 -8.80
N ASN A 305 24.08 19.37 -9.12
CA ASN A 305 25.45 19.89 -9.08
C ASN A 305 26.08 19.81 -7.68
N ALA A 306 25.33 20.18 -6.63
CA ALA A 306 25.79 20.08 -5.26
C ALA A 306 26.01 18.61 -4.83
N ALA A 307 25.14 17.69 -5.28
CA ALA A 307 25.30 16.25 -5.03
C ALA A 307 26.56 15.70 -5.70
N LEU A 308 26.81 16.08 -6.95
CA LEU A 308 28.02 15.70 -7.69
C LEU A 308 29.27 16.23 -6.98
N ALA A 309 29.31 17.53 -6.65
CA ALA A 309 30.44 18.15 -5.96
C ALA A 309 30.72 17.51 -4.59
N LYS A 310 29.67 17.20 -3.82
CA LYS A 310 29.79 16.53 -2.53
C LYS A 310 30.40 15.13 -2.68
N LYS A 311 29.97 14.36 -3.69
CA LYS A 311 30.49 13.00 -3.91
C LYS A 311 31.92 13.02 -4.47
N GLN A 312 32.26 13.97 -5.34
CA GLN A 312 33.63 14.20 -5.81
C GLN A 312 34.57 14.58 -4.66
N ALA A 313 34.15 15.49 -3.77
CA ALA A 313 34.94 15.87 -2.60
C ALA A 313 35.13 14.71 -1.59
N ALA A 314 34.12 13.84 -1.44
CA ALA A 314 34.23 12.64 -0.62
C ALA A 314 35.24 11.64 -1.22
N PHE A 315 35.17 11.42 -2.55
CA PHE A 315 36.07 10.53 -3.27
C PHE A 315 37.53 11.01 -3.23
N GLN A 316 37.78 12.32 -3.37
CA GLN A 316 39.14 12.87 -3.24
C GLN A 316 39.76 12.67 -1.85
N ARG A 317 38.92 12.56 -0.80
CA ARG A 317 39.38 12.29 0.58
C ARG A 317 39.63 10.80 0.83
N SER A 318 38.89 9.92 0.15
CA SER A 318 39.08 8.47 0.20
C SER A 318 40.07 8.04 -0.90
N GLN A 319 41.36 8.27 -0.69
CA GLN A 319 42.38 7.86 -1.65
C GLN A 319 42.54 6.33 -1.62
N ARG A 320 41.77 5.58 -2.42
CA ARG A 320 41.99 4.16 -2.80
C ARG A 320 40.99 3.67 -3.85
N GLU A 321 41.56 3.04 -4.89
CA GLU A 321 41.05 2.07 -5.87
C GLU A 321 39.77 2.37 -6.67
N HIS A 322 39.75 1.92 -7.94
CA HIS A 322 38.69 2.18 -8.93
C HIS A 322 37.33 1.64 -8.45
N ASP A 323 36.50 2.50 -7.88
CA ASP A 323 35.10 2.20 -7.58
C ASP A 323 34.23 2.35 -8.84
N GLN A 324 33.89 1.24 -9.50
CA GLN A 324 32.91 1.23 -10.60
C GLN A 324 31.57 1.86 -10.19
N GLU A 325 31.22 1.81 -8.90
CA GLU A 325 30.01 2.46 -8.37
C GLU A 325 30.11 4.00 -8.38
N PHE A 326 31.31 4.56 -8.22
CA PHE A 326 31.53 5.99 -8.33
C PHE A 326 31.41 6.45 -9.79
N GLU A 327 32.00 5.69 -10.73
CA GLU A 327 31.88 5.97 -12.16
C GLU A 327 30.43 5.93 -12.64
N ARG A 328 29.65 4.93 -12.20
CA ARG A 328 28.19 4.84 -12.49
C ARG A 328 27.41 6.02 -11.93
N PHE A 329 27.70 6.43 -10.70
CA PHE A 329 27.03 7.59 -10.12
C PHE A 329 27.38 8.89 -10.85
N CYS A 330 28.65 9.08 -11.21
CA CYS A 330 29.10 10.26 -11.93
C CYS A 330 28.45 10.34 -13.31
N SER A 331 28.39 9.23 -14.05
CA SER A 331 27.74 9.21 -15.36
C SER A 331 26.23 9.45 -15.27
N GLU A 332 25.53 8.85 -14.30
CA GLU A 332 24.10 9.07 -14.09
C GLU A 332 23.78 10.51 -13.67
N THR A 333 24.56 11.07 -12.74
CA THR A 333 24.36 12.45 -12.27
C THR A 333 24.67 13.46 -13.37
N MET A 334 25.72 13.24 -14.16
CA MET A 334 26.07 14.09 -15.29
C MET A 334 25.01 14.06 -16.39
N PHE A 335 24.41 12.89 -16.65
CA PHE A 335 23.27 12.78 -17.58
C PHE A 335 22.06 13.58 -17.09
N ARG A 336 21.74 13.53 -15.79
CA ARG A 336 20.66 14.33 -15.21
C ARG A 336 20.92 15.83 -15.30
N ILE A 337 22.16 16.27 -15.04
CA ILE A 337 22.59 17.67 -15.18
C ILE A 337 22.39 18.12 -16.62
N GLN A 338 22.87 17.36 -17.61
CA GLN A 338 22.75 17.71 -19.03
C GLN A 338 21.29 17.84 -19.48
N ILE A 339 20.40 16.96 -19.00
CA ILE A 339 18.96 17.08 -19.28
C ILE A 339 18.38 18.36 -18.66
N LEU A 340 18.77 18.70 -17.43
CA LEU A 340 18.28 19.90 -16.74
C LEU A 340 18.78 21.18 -17.42
N GLU A 341 20.03 21.21 -17.88
CA GLU A 341 20.61 22.30 -18.67
C GLU A 341 19.85 22.48 -19.99
N GLN A 342 19.65 21.39 -20.74
CA GLN A 342 18.90 21.43 -22.01
C GLN A 342 17.47 21.91 -21.79
N ARG A 343 16.82 21.49 -20.70
CA ARG A 343 15.47 21.95 -20.32
C ARG A 343 15.46 23.43 -19.96
N LEU A 344 16.49 23.94 -19.30
CA LEU A 344 16.60 25.35 -18.95
C LEU A 344 16.72 26.21 -20.21
N THR A 345 17.65 25.87 -21.12
CA THR A 345 17.83 26.57 -22.40
C THR A 345 16.55 26.57 -23.23
N ARG A 346 15.92 25.40 -23.40
CA ARG A 346 14.64 25.30 -24.13
C ARG A 346 13.53 26.11 -23.45
N HIS A 347 13.52 26.17 -22.12
CA HIS A 347 12.55 26.98 -21.39
C HIS A 347 12.78 28.48 -21.64
N GLU A 348 14.02 28.96 -21.64
CA GLU A 348 14.34 30.37 -21.93
C GLU A 348 13.90 30.78 -23.35
N GLU A 349 14.20 29.95 -24.35
CA GLU A 349 13.79 30.19 -25.74
C GLU A 349 12.26 30.22 -25.88
N THR A 350 11.57 29.22 -25.31
CA THR A 350 10.11 29.12 -25.42
C THR A 350 9.37 30.13 -24.55
N ALA A 351 9.96 30.59 -23.43
CA ALA A 351 9.39 31.59 -22.55
C ALA A 351 9.27 32.95 -23.25
N LEU A 352 10.33 33.36 -23.97
CA LEU A 352 10.33 34.60 -24.75
C LEU A 352 9.28 34.54 -25.86
N GLN A 353 9.22 33.42 -26.58
CA GLN A 353 8.22 33.22 -27.63
C GLN A 353 6.80 33.28 -27.08
N LYS A 354 6.49 32.59 -25.98
CA LYS A 354 5.16 32.61 -25.34
C LYS A 354 4.76 33.98 -24.86
N TYR A 355 5.71 34.76 -24.34
CA TYR A 355 5.44 36.13 -23.91
C TYR A 355 5.08 37.02 -25.11
N ALA A 356 5.86 36.94 -26.20
CA ALA A 356 5.59 37.70 -27.42
C ALA A 356 4.26 37.29 -28.08
N GLU A 357 3.95 35.99 -28.11
CA GLU A 357 2.67 35.48 -28.63
C GLU A 357 1.49 35.99 -27.80
N LEU A 358 1.58 35.98 -26.46
CA LEU A 358 0.50 36.51 -25.62
C LEU A 358 0.32 38.03 -25.82
N ASP A 359 1.41 38.79 -25.91
CA ASP A 359 1.35 40.23 -26.15
C ASP A 359 0.67 40.56 -27.49
N GLN A 360 1.01 39.83 -28.56
CA GLN A 360 0.33 39.95 -29.85
C GLN A 360 -1.15 39.56 -29.79
N ARG A 361 -1.50 38.50 -29.05
CA ARG A 361 -2.91 38.09 -28.86
C ARG A 361 -3.71 39.14 -28.09
N LEU A 362 -3.13 39.72 -27.04
CA LEU A 362 -3.75 40.83 -26.30
C LEU A 362 -3.90 42.09 -27.16
N HIS A 363 -2.94 42.38 -28.03
CA HIS A 363 -3.00 43.51 -28.96
C HIS A 363 -4.12 43.35 -30.02
N SER A 364 -4.40 42.11 -30.42
CA SER A 364 -5.41 41.78 -31.43
C SER A 364 -6.77 41.36 -30.84
N ASP A 365 -6.91 41.26 -29.51
CA ASP A 365 -8.16 40.84 -28.87
C ASP A 365 -9.25 41.94 -28.99
N PRO A 366 -10.42 41.63 -29.57
CA PRO A 366 -11.53 42.58 -29.71
C PRO A 366 -12.00 43.22 -28.40
N ARG A 367 -11.80 42.55 -27.26
CA ARG A 367 -12.18 43.05 -25.93
C ARG A 367 -11.25 44.14 -25.43
N LEU A 368 -10.02 44.21 -25.95
CA LEU A 368 -9.03 45.25 -25.64
C LEU A 368 -8.88 46.28 -26.77
N ALA A 369 -9.75 46.25 -27.78
CA ALA A 369 -9.68 47.14 -28.95
C ALA A 369 -9.69 48.65 -28.59
N VAL A 370 -10.22 49.02 -27.42
CA VAL A 370 -10.19 50.39 -26.87
C VAL A 370 -8.76 50.93 -26.64
N LEU A 371 -7.75 50.04 -26.59
CA LEU A 371 -6.35 50.43 -26.49
C LEU A 371 -5.74 50.87 -27.83
N HIS A 372 -6.41 50.54 -28.94
CA HIS A 372 -5.91 50.72 -30.31
C HIS A 372 -6.86 51.56 -31.20
N GLN A 373 -7.96 52.05 -30.63
CA GLN A 373 -8.81 53.12 -31.15
C GLN A 373 -8.37 54.46 -30.55
#